data_AF-A0A6L4ZP79-F1
#
_entry.id   AF-A0A6L4ZP79-F1
#
_cell.length_a   1.000
_cell.length_b   1.000
_cell.length_c   1.000
_cell.angle_alpha   90.00
_cell.angle_beta   90.00
_cell.angle_gamma   90.00
#
_symmetry.space_group_name_H-M   'P 1'
#
loop_
_entity.id
_entity.type
_entity.pdbx_description
1 polymer ?
#
loop_
_entity_poly.entity_id
_entity_poly.type
_entity_poly.pdbx_seq_one_letter_code
_entity_poly.pdbx_strand_id
1 'polypeptide(L)'
;MTSQAKASNSTKKSATTHTNSNQVVEPRSTRAYSELVETKPLRPIVESSSQVLKNNSRKKNDDKGYSPSSSSERDDDENFSQVRLIYQDLTRNHWLVRDDLSYREIAKIPIPYIILGICYSITRATDHQISSLKYCIPSIFEHYELMRAFPHKDLLEIAYRHLILVKEAQRDGNWVRELR
;
A
#
# COMPACT_ATOMS: atom_id res chain seq x y z
N MET A 1 -23.48 -27.31 67.82
CA MET A 1 -23.96 -27.99 66.60
C MET A 1 -22.77 -28.25 65.71
N THR A 2 -22.58 -29.52 65.38
CA THR A 2 -21.47 -30.13 64.65
C THR A 2 -21.65 -30.04 63.13
N SER A 3 -20.52 -30.05 62.41
CA SER A 3 -20.24 -30.92 61.24
C SER A 3 -19.69 -30.23 59.98
N GLN A 4 -18.59 -30.83 59.51
CA GLN A 4 -17.80 -30.62 58.29
C GLN A 4 -18.51 -31.11 57.01
N ALA A 5 -18.04 -30.63 55.84
CA ALA A 5 -17.62 -31.41 54.64
C ALA A 5 -17.30 -30.40 53.50
N LYS A 6 -16.08 -30.23 52.96
CA LYS A 6 -15.28 -31.07 52.03
C LYS A 6 -16.05 -31.65 50.83
N ALA A 7 -15.70 -31.19 49.62
CA ALA A 7 -15.49 -32.06 48.45
C ALA A 7 -14.64 -31.37 47.37
N SER A 8 -13.55 -32.04 47.00
CA SER A 8 -12.68 -31.82 45.85
C SER A 8 -13.19 -32.63 44.65
N ASN A 9 -12.79 -32.27 43.42
CA ASN A 9 -12.39 -33.18 42.31
C ASN A 9 -12.08 -32.31 41.07
N SER A 10 -10.87 -32.26 40.51
CA SER A 10 -10.01 -33.31 39.93
C SER A 10 -10.45 -33.78 38.54
N THR A 11 -9.59 -33.43 37.58
CA THR A 11 -9.25 -34.08 36.30
C THR A 11 -10.35 -34.46 35.29
N LYS A 12 -10.13 -34.01 34.03
CA LYS A 12 -9.98 -34.93 32.89
C LYS A 12 -9.20 -34.26 31.76
N LYS A 13 -8.00 -34.79 31.52
CA LYS A 13 -7.28 -34.71 30.24
C LYS A 13 -8.08 -35.53 29.21
N SER A 14 -8.18 -35.03 27.99
CA SER A 14 -8.30 -35.88 26.80
C SER A 14 -7.36 -35.35 25.72
N ALA A 15 -6.26 -36.08 25.59
CA ALA A 15 -5.48 -36.18 24.36
C ALA A 15 -6.16 -37.19 23.43
N THR A 16 -5.73 -37.21 22.16
CA THR A 16 -5.53 -38.37 21.25
C THR A 16 -6.17 -38.11 19.87
N THR A 17 -5.70 -38.63 18.73
CA THR A 17 -4.43 -38.56 18.01
C THR A 17 -4.70 -39.03 16.56
N HIS A 18 -3.81 -38.66 15.62
CA HIS A 18 -3.42 -39.33 14.35
C HIS A 18 -4.44 -39.71 13.25
N THR A 19 -4.11 -39.37 11.99
CA THR A 19 -3.62 -40.28 10.89
C THR A 19 -3.60 -39.47 9.58
N ASN A 20 -2.45 -39.17 8.96
CA ASN A 20 -1.62 -39.96 8.03
C ASN A 20 -2.27 -40.29 6.67
N SER A 21 -1.78 -39.72 5.56
CA SER A 21 -1.67 -40.42 4.26
C SER A 21 -0.79 -39.67 3.25
N ASN A 22 0.16 -40.41 2.68
CA ASN A 22 1.08 -40.08 1.59
C ASN A 22 0.40 -40.02 0.22
N GLN A 23 0.99 -39.26 -0.72
CA GLN A 23 1.37 -39.62 -2.12
C GLN A 23 1.74 -38.31 -2.86
N VAL A 24 3.01 -38.07 -3.21
CA VAL A 24 3.69 -38.49 -4.46
C VAL A 24 2.88 -38.17 -5.71
N VAL A 25 3.26 -37.14 -6.46
CA VAL A 25 3.49 -37.13 -7.92
C VAL A 25 4.24 -35.83 -8.28
N GLU A 26 5.53 -35.95 -8.67
CA GLU A 26 6.17 -34.99 -9.56
C GLU A 26 5.63 -35.16 -10.98
N PRO A 27 5.51 -34.07 -11.77
CA PRO A 27 5.73 -34.17 -13.20
C PRO A 27 6.92 -33.30 -13.61
N ARG A 28 8.03 -33.99 -13.86
CA ARG A 28 9.04 -33.62 -14.83
C ARG A 28 8.36 -33.43 -16.19
N SER A 29 8.45 -32.24 -16.78
CA SER A 29 8.25 -32.07 -18.22
C SER A 29 9.33 -31.16 -18.80
N THR A 30 10.33 -31.80 -19.37
CA THR A 30 11.30 -31.24 -20.30
C THR A 30 10.62 -31.15 -21.68
N ARG A 31 10.48 -29.96 -22.28
CA ARG A 31 10.50 -29.82 -23.76
C ARG A 31 10.60 -28.37 -24.27
N ALA A 32 11.65 -28.14 -25.09
CA ALA A 32 11.83 -27.18 -26.21
C ALA A 32 11.55 -25.69 -25.92
N TYR A 33 12.47 -24.73 -25.98
CA TYR A 33 13.49 -24.40 -27.00
C TYR A 33 13.00 -24.52 -28.45
N SER A 34 12.37 -23.44 -28.90
CA SER A 34 12.26 -22.85 -30.25
C SER A 34 11.53 -21.52 -30.00
N GLU A 35 11.84 -20.36 -30.56
CA GLU A 35 12.73 -19.98 -31.65
C GLU A 35 12.84 -18.45 -31.54
N LEU A 36 14.03 -17.94 -31.83
CA LEU A 36 14.27 -16.54 -32.14
C LEU A 36 13.37 -16.09 -33.29
N VAL A 37 12.58 -15.02 -33.09
CA VAL A 37 12.26 -14.11 -34.18
C VAL A 37 12.62 -12.70 -33.74
N GLU A 38 13.86 -12.38 -34.03
CA GLU A 38 14.40 -11.03 -34.14
C GLU A 38 13.80 -10.38 -35.39
N THR A 39 12.94 -9.36 -35.21
CA THR A 39 12.70 -8.36 -36.26
C THR A 39 12.71 -6.97 -35.66
N LYS A 40 13.88 -6.34 -35.74
CA LYS A 40 14.11 -4.90 -35.62
C LYS A 40 14.20 -4.33 -37.05
N PRO A 41 14.25 -3.00 -37.25
CA PRO A 41 13.20 -1.99 -37.10
C PRO A 41 12.82 -1.33 -38.44
N LEU A 42 11.66 -0.68 -38.53
CA LEU A 42 11.40 0.36 -39.54
C LEU A 42 10.93 1.65 -38.87
N ARG A 43 11.81 2.65 -38.91
CA ARG A 43 11.52 4.11 -38.95
C ARG A 43 12.23 4.63 -40.21
N PRO A 44 12.02 5.86 -40.72
CA PRO A 44 11.22 6.97 -40.19
C PRO A 44 10.32 7.65 -41.27
N ILE A 45 9.58 8.70 -40.88
CA ILE A 45 9.22 9.94 -41.60
C ILE A 45 8.14 10.61 -40.71
N VAL A 46 8.50 11.56 -39.85
CA VAL A 46 8.53 13.02 -40.06
C VAL A 46 7.16 13.60 -40.41
N GLU A 47 6.54 14.25 -39.43
CA GLU A 47 5.82 15.54 -39.52
C GLU A 47 5.47 15.92 -38.06
N SER A 48 6.30 16.71 -37.37
CA SER A 48 6.24 18.17 -37.33
C SER A 48 4.81 18.72 -37.24
N SER A 49 4.32 18.90 -36.01
CA SER A 49 3.38 19.99 -35.74
C SER A 49 3.54 20.45 -34.30
N SER A 50 4.42 21.44 -34.15
CA SER A 50 4.58 22.25 -32.95
C SER A 50 3.34 23.14 -32.81
N GLN A 51 2.51 22.91 -31.79
CA GLN A 51 1.57 23.94 -31.32
C GLN A 51 1.86 24.29 -29.86
N VAL A 52 2.66 25.35 -29.77
CA VAL A 52 2.95 26.15 -28.59
C VAL A 52 1.68 26.94 -28.25
N LEU A 53 1.00 26.61 -27.14
CA LEU A 53 0.03 27.51 -26.53
C LEU A 53 0.76 28.61 -25.77
N LYS A 54 1.19 29.62 -26.51
CA LYS A 54 1.48 30.97 -25.99
C LYS A 54 0.14 31.68 -25.81
N ASN A 55 -0.29 31.89 -24.57
CA ASN A 55 -1.19 32.99 -24.26
C ASN A 55 -0.45 34.03 -23.41
N ASN A 56 -0.18 35.15 -24.05
CA ASN A 56 0.43 36.32 -23.47
C ASN A 56 -0.62 37.19 -22.76
N SER A 57 -0.13 37.90 -21.74
CA SER A 57 -0.57 39.23 -21.29
C SER A 57 -1.80 39.32 -20.38
N ARG A 58 -1.54 39.56 -19.09
CA ARG A 58 -1.54 40.94 -18.56
C ARG A 58 -0.78 41.01 -17.23
N LYS A 59 0.46 41.53 -17.31
CA LYS A 59 1.13 42.21 -16.20
C LYS A 59 0.25 43.40 -15.79
N LYS A 60 -0.20 43.41 -14.54
CA LYS A 60 -0.54 44.65 -13.85
C LYS A 60 0.48 44.80 -12.72
N ASN A 61 1.34 45.80 -12.89
CA ASN A 61 2.17 46.30 -11.81
C ASN A 61 1.24 46.95 -10.79
N ASP A 62 1.24 46.46 -9.56
CA ASP A 62 0.94 47.29 -8.40
C ASP A 62 2.09 47.04 -7.41
N ASP A 63 2.93 48.07 -7.30
CA ASP A 63 3.96 48.24 -6.30
C ASP A 63 3.28 48.42 -4.92
N LYS A 64 3.52 47.48 -4.01
CA LYS A 64 3.60 47.73 -2.55
C LYS A 64 3.92 46.46 -1.79
N GLY A 65 4.94 46.53 -0.95
CA GLY A 65 5.08 45.68 0.22
C GLY A 65 6.18 44.63 0.11
N TYR A 66 7.39 45.06 0.41
CA TYR A 66 8.47 44.20 0.88
C TYR A 66 7.93 43.39 2.08
N SER A 67 7.59 42.12 1.85
CA SER A 67 7.42 41.13 2.91
C SER A 67 8.55 40.13 2.71
N PRO A 68 9.44 39.92 3.70
CA PRO A 68 10.45 38.89 3.57
C PRO A 68 9.72 37.56 3.42
N SER A 69 9.92 36.91 2.28
CA SER A 69 9.50 35.53 2.05
C SER A 69 10.20 34.65 3.09
N SER A 70 9.50 34.38 4.19
CA SER A 70 9.88 33.32 5.13
C SER A 70 9.70 32.00 4.40
N SER A 71 10.75 31.55 3.74
CA SER A 71 10.87 30.19 3.23
C SER A 71 11.19 29.26 4.40
N SER A 72 10.16 28.87 5.15
CA SER A 72 10.25 27.77 6.10
C SER A 72 8.89 27.10 6.17
N GLU A 73 8.86 25.76 6.12
CA GLU A 73 7.69 24.90 6.41
C GLU A 73 6.69 24.62 5.26
N ARG A 74 7.17 24.38 4.02
CA ARG A 74 6.29 23.89 2.92
C ARG A 74 6.28 22.37 2.67
N ASP A 75 7.21 21.62 3.25
CA ASP A 75 7.32 20.17 2.97
C ASP A 75 6.26 19.33 3.69
N ASP A 76 5.82 19.74 4.89
CA ASP A 76 4.82 18.97 5.66
C ASP A 76 3.46 18.93 4.96
N ASP A 77 3.11 19.98 4.20
CA ASP A 77 1.85 20.09 3.47
C ASP A 77 1.81 19.17 2.24
N GLU A 78 2.94 18.95 1.57
CA GLU A 78 3.01 18.11 0.37
C GLU A 78 2.88 16.62 0.74
N ASN A 79 3.62 16.17 1.75
CA ASN A 79 3.54 14.79 2.23
C ASN A 79 2.13 14.45 2.77
N PHE A 80 1.53 15.38 3.53
CA PHE A 80 0.17 15.22 4.02
C PHE A 80 -0.83 15.07 2.88
N SER A 81 -0.75 15.96 1.89
CA SER A 81 -1.62 15.94 0.72
C SER A 81 -1.49 14.61 -0.04
N GLN A 82 -0.26 14.10 -0.19
CA GLN A 82 -0.02 12.84 -0.89
C GLN A 82 -0.56 11.64 -0.12
N VAL A 83 -0.32 11.54 1.20
CA VAL A 83 -0.85 10.45 2.03
C VAL A 83 -2.39 10.46 2.04
N ARG A 84 -2.98 11.64 2.12
CA ARG A 84 -4.43 11.81 2.03
C ARG A 84 -4.96 11.27 0.71
N LEU A 85 -4.39 11.67 -0.42
CA LEU A 85 -4.81 11.19 -1.74
C LEU A 85 -4.69 9.67 -1.86
N ILE A 86 -3.57 9.09 -1.41
CA ILE A 86 -3.34 7.64 -1.41
C ILE A 86 -4.41 6.92 -0.60
N TYR A 87 -4.68 7.38 0.63
CA TYR A 87 -5.70 6.76 1.48
C TYR A 87 -7.08 6.81 0.83
N GLN A 88 -7.48 7.96 0.30
CA GLN A 88 -8.79 8.13 -0.31
C GLN A 88 -8.96 7.28 -1.59
N ASP A 89 -7.91 7.20 -2.41
CA ASP A 89 -7.90 6.39 -3.64
C ASP A 89 -7.95 4.89 -3.32
N LEU A 90 -7.19 4.43 -2.32
CA LEU A 90 -7.14 3.02 -1.93
C LEU A 90 -8.37 2.57 -1.15
N THR A 91 -8.87 3.36 -0.21
CA THR A 91 -9.99 2.94 0.66
C THR A 91 -11.35 3.30 0.09
N ARG A 92 -11.41 4.18 -0.92
CA ARG A 92 -12.63 4.83 -1.42
C ARG A 92 -13.41 5.60 -0.34
N ASN A 93 -12.76 5.92 0.78
CA ASN A 93 -13.34 6.70 1.86
C ASN A 93 -12.89 8.15 1.81
N HIS A 94 -13.74 9.04 2.30
CA HIS A 94 -13.35 10.43 2.51
C HIS A 94 -12.40 10.53 3.70
N TRP A 95 -11.46 11.47 3.61
CA TRP A 95 -10.60 11.83 4.72
C TRP A 95 -11.42 12.49 5.83
N LEU A 96 -11.30 12.00 7.06
CA LEU A 96 -12.03 12.50 8.22
C LEU A 96 -11.11 13.32 9.13
N VAL A 97 -11.68 14.21 9.95
CA VAL A 97 -10.91 15.02 10.91
C VAL A 97 -10.09 14.15 11.88
N ARG A 98 -10.59 12.97 12.24
CA ARG A 98 -9.85 12.02 13.09
C ARG A 98 -8.61 11.43 12.40
N ASP A 99 -8.59 11.40 11.07
CA ASP A 99 -7.45 10.90 10.30
C ASP A 99 -6.28 11.89 10.33
N ASP A 100 -6.51 13.17 10.61
CA ASP A 100 -5.45 14.17 10.83
C ASP A 100 -4.59 13.80 12.05
N LEU A 101 -5.23 13.34 13.12
CA LEU A 101 -4.52 12.88 14.32
C LEU A 101 -3.72 11.61 14.03
N SER A 102 -4.33 10.66 13.31
CA SER A 102 -3.66 9.44 12.86
C SER A 102 -2.47 9.71 11.94
N TYR A 103 -2.57 10.70 11.04
CA TYR A 103 -1.47 11.09 10.18
C TYR A 103 -0.27 11.59 10.99
N ARG A 104 -0.49 12.38 12.04
CA ARG A 104 0.61 12.89 12.90
C ARG A 104 1.45 11.77 13.52
N GLU A 105 0.86 10.60 13.77
CA GLU A 105 1.58 9.43 14.26
C GLU A 105 2.56 8.85 13.23
N ILE A 106 2.22 8.96 11.94
CA ILE A 106 2.98 8.38 10.83
C ILE A 106 3.69 9.42 9.95
N ALA A 107 3.62 10.72 10.29
CA ALA A 107 4.12 11.81 9.46
C ALA A 107 5.62 11.70 9.12
N LYS A 108 6.39 11.03 9.99
CA LYS A 108 7.83 10.79 9.80
C LYS A 108 8.15 9.55 8.97
N ILE A 109 7.14 8.75 8.63
CA ILE A 109 7.31 7.51 7.88
C ILE A 109 7.30 7.83 6.39
N PRO A 110 8.31 7.37 5.62
CA PRO A 110 8.33 7.60 4.18
C PRO A 110 7.13 6.96 3.46
N ILE A 111 6.67 7.61 2.41
CA ILE A 111 5.47 7.24 1.64
C ILE A 111 5.42 5.77 1.19
N PRO A 112 6.52 5.12 0.72
CA PRO A 112 6.47 3.72 0.31
C PRO A 112 5.92 2.79 1.40
N TYR A 113 6.33 3.00 2.65
CA TYR A 113 5.88 2.18 3.78
C TYR A 113 4.42 2.45 4.14
N ILE A 114 3.97 3.70 4.00
CA ILE A 114 2.57 4.08 4.19
C ILE A 114 1.69 3.37 3.15
N ILE A 115 2.07 3.41 1.87
CA ILE A 115 1.36 2.71 0.79
C ILE A 115 1.25 1.22 1.11
N LEU A 116 2.37 0.58 1.46
CA LEU A 116 2.41 -0.86 1.75
C LEU A 116 1.52 -1.21 2.96
N GLY A 117 1.61 -0.44 4.05
CA GLY A 117 0.79 -0.67 5.25
C GLY A 117 -0.71 -0.50 4.98
N ILE A 118 -1.11 0.50 4.18
CA ILE A 118 -2.51 0.67 3.78
C ILE A 118 -2.96 -0.50 2.89
N CYS A 119 -2.18 -0.85 1.87
CA CYS A 119 -2.48 -1.97 0.98
C CYS A 119 -2.65 -3.28 1.76
N TYR A 120 -1.72 -3.58 2.66
CA TYR A 120 -1.78 -4.77 3.51
C TYR A 120 -3.03 -4.78 4.41
N SER A 121 -3.39 -3.64 4.98
CA SER A 121 -4.60 -3.55 5.82
C SER A 121 -5.86 -3.86 5.01
N ILE A 122 -5.95 -3.33 3.78
CA ILE A 122 -7.10 -3.58 2.89
C ILE A 122 -7.19 -5.07 2.51
N THR A 123 -6.07 -5.70 2.13
CA THR A 123 -6.06 -7.11 1.71
C THR A 123 -6.34 -8.07 2.86
N ARG A 124 -6.09 -7.68 4.11
CA ARG A 124 -6.46 -8.48 5.29
C ARG A 124 -7.91 -8.32 5.73
N ALA A 125 -8.55 -7.24 5.30
CA ALA A 125 -9.89 -6.86 5.69
C ALA A 125 -10.81 -6.75 4.46
N THR A 126 -10.73 -7.71 3.52
CA THR A 126 -11.47 -7.65 2.25
C THR A 126 -12.99 -7.53 2.44
N ASP A 127 -13.51 -8.10 3.53
CA ASP A 127 -14.94 -8.08 3.87
C ASP A 127 -15.35 -6.88 4.74
N HIS A 128 -14.38 -6.04 5.15
CA HIS A 128 -14.60 -4.91 6.05
C HIS A 128 -14.10 -3.60 5.44
N GLN A 129 -14.92 -2.56 5.48
CA GLN A 129 -14.49 -1.24 5.02
C GLN A 129 -13.56 -0.57 6.04
N ILE A 130 -12.35 -0.23 5.60
CA ILE A 130 -11.40 0.59 6.36
C ILE A 130 -11.88 2.04 6.36
N SER A 131 -12.67 2.41 7.35
CA SER A 131 -13.33 3.73 7.47
C SER A 131 -12.46 4.83 8.10
N SER A 132 -11.21 4.53 8.44
CA SER A 132 -10.26 5.49 9.02
C SER A 132 -8.82 5.03 8.82
N LEU A 133 -7.91 5.99 8.68
CA LEU A 133 -6.47 5.75 8.62
C LEU A 133 -5.96 5.03 9.89
N LYS A 134 -6.62 5.24 11.04
CA LYS A 134 -6.27 4.61 12.32
C LYS A 134 -6.10 3.10 12.23
N TYR A 135 -6.92 2.42 11.43
CA TYR A 135 -6.87 0.96 11.28
C TYR A 135 -5.64 0.49 10.50
N CYS A 136 -5.03 1.36 9.69
CA CYS A 136 -3.82 1.05 8.93
C CYS A 136 -2.54 1.28 9.74
N ILE A 137 -2.57 2.08 10.80
CA ILE A 137 -1.38 2.49 11.56
C ILE A 137 -0.53 1.29 12.02
N PRO A 138 -1.08 0.23 12.62
CA PRO A 138 -0.27 -0.91 13.06
C PRO A 138 0.51 -1.55 11.89
N SER A 139 -0.16 -1.76 10.76
CA SER A 139 0.44 -2.32 9.54
C SER A 139 1.51 -1.41 8.95
N ILE A 140 1.33 -0.08 9.01
CA ILE A 140 2.31 0.90 8.52
C ILE A 140 3.59 0.82 9.35
N PHE A 141 3.48 0.80 10.68
CA PHE A 141 4.65 0.64 11.55
C PHE A 141 5.34 -0.71 11.35
N GLU A 142 4.56 -1.79 11.22
CA GLU A 142 5.11 -3.12 10.95
C GLU A 142 5.94 -3.14 9.65
N HIS A 143 5.38 -2.62 8.55
CA HIS A 143 6.10 -2.55 7.28
C HIS A 143 7.32 -1.62 7.33
N TYR A 144 7.23 -0.51 8.06
CA TYR A 144 8.38 0.36 8.28
C TYR A 144 9.51 -0.38 8.98
N GLU A 145 9.24 -1.07 10.08
CA GLU A 145 10.27 -1.80 10.83
C GLU A 145 10.85 -2.98 10.05
N LEU A 146 10.01 -3.76 9.36
CA LEU A 146 10.46 -4.94 8.60
C LEU A 146 11.26 -4.55 7.35
N MET A 147 10.93 -3.43 6.72
CA MET A 147 11.45 -3.08 5.40
C MET A 147 12.41 -1.88 5.40
N ARG A 148 12.67 -1.22 6.53
CA ARG A 148 13.57 -0.04 6.56
C ARG A 148 15.00 -0.27 6.06
N ALA A 149 15.44 -1.54 6.03
CA ALA A 149 16.76 -1.91 5.52
C ALA A 149 16.83 -1.99 3.98
N PHE A 150 15.68 -1.98 3.29
CA PHE A 150 15.65 -2.08 1.84
C PHE A 150 15.95 -0.74 1.17
N PRO A 151 16.56 -0.74 -0.03
CA PRO A 151 16.77 0.49 -0.80
C PRO A 151 15.44 1.20 -1.09
N HIS A 152 15.42 2.52 -0.89
CA HIS A 152 14.20 3.32 -1.08
C HIS A 152 13.61 3.18 -2.49
N LYS A 153 14.46 3.11 -3.51
CA LYS A 153 14.04 2.94 -4.92
C LYS A 153 13.25 1.64 -5.12
N ASP A 154 13.74 0.53 -4.59
CA ASP A 154 13.11 -0.78 -4.74
C ASP A 154 11.80 -0.83 -3.96
N LEU A 155 11.77 -0.25 -2.76
CA LEU A 155 10.55 -0.13 -1.96
C LEU A 155 9.47 0.70 -2.65
N LEU A 156 9.85 1.80 -3.27
CA LEU A 156 8.92 2.64 -4.01
C LEU A 156 8.29 1.86 -5.17
N GLU A 157 9.09 1.09 -5.92
CA GLU A 157 8.59 0.24 -6.98
C GLU A 157 7.63 -0.85 -6.45
N ILE A 158 8.02 -1.54 -5.37
CA ILE A 158 7.19 -2.58 -4.74
C ILE A 158 5.87 -1.98 -4.23
N ALA A 159 5.91 -0.80 -3.61
CA ALA A 159 4.74 -0.09 -3.11
C ALA A 159 3.75 0.26 -4.23
N TYR A 160 4.23 0.81 -5.35
CA TYR A 160 3.36 1.14 -6.48
C TYR A 160 2.79 -0.11 -7.16
N ARG A 161 3.55 -1.19 -7.27
CA ARG A 161 3.02 -2.47 -7.77
C ARG A 161 1.88 -2.99 -6.87
N HIS A 162 2.05 -2.93 -5.55
CA HIS A 162 1.00 -3.33 -4.60
C HIS A 162 -0.24 -2.44 -4.69
N LEU A 163 -0.04 -1.13 -4.82
CA LEU A 163 -1.14 -0.17 -5.02
C LEU A 163 -1.98 -0.54 -6.25
N ILE A 164 -1.33 -0.81 -7.39
CA ILE A 164 -2.02 -1.21 -8.62
C ILE A 164 -2.81 -2.52 -8.39
N LEU A 165 -2.17 -3.53 -7.81
CA LEU A 165 -2.81 -4.82 -7.56
C LEU A 165 -4.04 -4.71 -6.65
N VAL A 166 -3.97 -3.92 -5.57
CA VAL A 166 -5.11 -3.68 -4.70
C VAL A 166 -6.24 -3.00 -5.47
N LYS A 167 -5.94 -1.99 -6.29
CA LYS A 167 -6.96 -1.30 -7.09
C LYS A 167 -7.62 -2.23 -8.10
N GLU A 168 -6.86 -3.10 -8.75
CA GLU A 168 -7.40 -4.11 -9.66
C GLU A 168 -8.27 -5.13 -8.93
N ALA A 169 -7.82 -5.62 -7.76
CA ALA A 169 -8.59 -6.54 -6.93
C ALA A 169 -9.93 -5.92 -6.49
N GLN A 170 -9.92 -4.64 -6.08
CA GLN A 170 -11.14 -3.90 -5.73
C GLN A 170 -12.07 -3.65 -6.91
N ARG A 171 -11.55 -3.52 -8.12
CA ARG A 171 -12.35 -3.34 -9.34
C ARG A 171 -13.03 -4.64 -9.74
N ASP A 172 -12.27 -5.73 -9.70
CA ASP A 172 -12.70 -7.01 -10.26
C ASP A 172 -13.34 -7.92 -9.20
N GLY A 173 -13.31 -7.53 -7.92
CA GLY A 173 -13.81 -8.33 -6.78
C GLY A 173 -12.98 -9.57 -6.44
N ASN A 174 -11.85 -9.76 -7.13
CA ASN A 174 -10.98 -10.93 -6.96
C ASN A 174 -9.68 -10.55 -6.24
N TRP A 175 -9.58 -10.99 -4.98
CA TRP A 175 -8.47 -10.74 -4.07
C TRP A 175 -7.38 -11.82 -4.10
N VAL A 176 -7.64 -12.97 -4.73
CA VAL A 176 -6.66 -14.06 -4.87
C VAL A 176 -5.96 -13.89 -6.20
N ARG A 177 -4.95 -13.01 -6.25
CA ARG A 177 -4.06 -12.87 -7.42
C ARG A 177 -2.68 -13.41 -7.07
N GLU A 178 -2.18 -14.34 -7.88
CA GLU A 178 -0.78 -14.74 -7.85
C GLU A 178 0.07 -13.63 -8.47
N LEU A 179 1.07 -13.15 -7.73
CA LEU A 179 2.12 -12.28 -8.25
C LEU A 179 2.91 -13.08 -9.30
N ARG A 180 2.76 -12.72 -10.57
CA ARG A 180 3.58 -13.23 -11.68
C ARG A 180 4.76 -12.30 -11.97
#